data_AF-A0A7Y0BW96-F1
#
_entry.id   AF-A0A7Y0BW96-F1
#
_cell.length_a   1.000
_cell.length_b   1.000
_cell.length_c   1.000
_cell.angle_alpha   90.00
_cell.angle_beta   90.00
_cell.angle_gamma   90.00
#
_symmetry.space_group_name_H-M   'P 1'
#
loop_
_entity.id
_entity.type
_entity.pdbx_description
1 polymer ?
#
loop_
_entity_poly.entity_id
_entity_poly.type
_entity_poly.pdbx_seq_one_letter_code
_entity_poly.pdbx_strand_id
1 'polypeptide(L)'
;MKHPLLADVRQQVLDLRRSCSLREVAQQTGLAIGTVKTICSRSGAFRDNPAHRALFSLPPIQASSNTELVVPSLPPQEAVTGDNDLDAVLWLRSVIQTGQAALIEKAMLAAKLIKTPLAELEKRYMNHLVSKNPGDFTNIFKTMGFADLEGLAKSAVTNLSTQNEATARFGDALFADTPAEQFCIEALSGLNCGKTLEFDEKKVDAKFKARPELMPNTLSDCLHELAYWRALYWLRNSLGGVDNAPEAGARDSFVFRCLARIRARAKDEAIAVFRYLVDDERMDDTDTEAILLNLIGHASA
;
A
#
# COMPACT_ATOMS: atom_id res chain seq x y z
N MET A 1 9.38 29.19 38.71
CA MET A 1 8.25 29.84 38.02
C MET A 1 8.51 29.80 36.52
N LYS A 2 7.74 29.03 35.73
CA LYS A 2 7.79 29.12 34.26
C LYS A 2 6.99 30.36 33.85
N HIS A 3 7.63 31.34 33.21
CA HIS A 3 6.95 32.57 32.77
C HIS A 3 5.84 32.25 31.75
N PRO A 4 4.57 32.64 32.00
CA PRO A 4 3.44 32.39 31.10
C PRO A 4 3.65 32.94 29.68
N LEU A 5 4.21 34.15 29.58
CA LEU A 5 4.56 34.81 28.31
C LEU A 5 5.51 33.98 27.42
N LEU A 6 6.34 33.13 28.02
CA LEU A 6 7.31 32.30 27.32
C LEU A 6 6.72 30.97 26.83
N ALA A 7 5.59 30.55 27.38
CA ALA A 7 4.81 29.41 26.89
C ALA A 7 3.99 29.82 25.67
N ASP A 8 3.34 30.98 25.72
CA ASP A 8 2.53 31.51 24.62
C ASP A 8 3.37 31.77 23.37
N VAL A 9 4.56 32.37 23.52
CA VAL A 9 5.50 32.58 22.40
C VAL A 9 5.97 31.25 21.79
N ARG A 10 6.21 30.22 22.61
CA ARG A 10 6.58 28.89 22.08
C ARG A 10 5.43 28.30 21.28
N GLN A 11 4.21 28.35 21.81
CA GLN A 11 3.04 27.81 21.12
C GLN A 11 2.81 28.53 19.79
N GLN A 12 2.87 29.87 19.79
CA GLN A 12 2.78 30.69 18.58
C GLN A 12 3.84 30.30 17.53
N VAL A 13 5.09 30.08 17.92
CA VAL A 13 6.16 29.61 17.01
C VAL A 13 5.82 28.25 16.41
N LEU A 14 5.31 27.31 17.22
CA LEU A 14 4.95 25.97 16.75
C LEU A 14 3.77 26.01 15.77
N ASP A 15 2.75 26.81 16.08
CA ASP A 15 1.56 26.95 15.23
C ASP A 15 1.91 27.60 13.90
N LEU A 16 2.69 28.69 13.91
CA LEU A 16 3.18 29.33 12.69
C LEU A 16 4.06 28.39 11.87
N ARG A 17 4.93 27.59 12.52
CA ARG A 17 5.81 26.67 11.79
C ARG A 17 5.04 25.59 11.02
N ARG A 18 3.79 25.28 11.37
CA ARG A 18 2.97 24.31 10.61
C ARG A 18 2.67 24.79 9.19
N SER A 19 2.48 26.10 8.99
CA SER A 19 2.17 26.69 7.68
C SER A 19 3.33 27.51 7.08
N CYS A 20 4.24 28.02 7.90
CA CYS A 20 5.32 28.92 7.49
C CYS A 20 6.71 28.26 7.55
N SER A 21 7.63 28.76 6.72
CA SER A 21 9.06 28.44 6.77
C SER A 21 9.71 29.03 8.02
N LEU A 22 10.88 28.50 8.42
CA LEU A 22 11.62 29.02 9.57
C LEU A 22 11.96 30.53 9.46
N ARG A 23 12.16 31.04 8.24
CA ARG A 23 12.42 32.46 7.98
C ARG A 23 11.18 33.30 8.17
N GLU A 24 10.04 32.85 7.62
CA GLU A 24 8.75 33.54 7.77
C GLU A 24 8.30 33.57 9.23
N VAL A 25 8.46 32.46 9.97
CA VAL A 25 8.17 32.42 11.42
C VAL A 25 9.04 33.42 12.17
N ALA A 26 10.35 33.47 11.88
CA ALA A 26 11.27 34.42 12.50
C ALA A 26 10.86 35.88 12.21
N GLN A 27 10.46 36.18 10.97
CA GLN A 27 10.00 37.50 10.58
C GLN A 27 8.68 37.89 11.27
N GLN A 28 7.70 36.98 11.34
CA GLN A 28 6.40 37.25 11.96
C GLN A 28 6.46 37.35 13.48
N THR A 29 7.34 36.59 14.13
CA THR A 29 7.50 36.59 15.59
C THR A 29 8.54 37.59 16.09
N GLY A 30 9.34 38.18 15.20
CA GLY A 30 10.49 39.02 15.55
C GLY A 30 11.64 38.27 16.22
N LEU A 31 11.59 36.93 16.28
CA LEU A 31 12.61 36.11 16.92
C LEU A 31 13.76 35.81 15.96
N ALA A 32 14.97 35.68 16.50
CA ALA A 32 16.10 35.17 15.73
C ALA A 32 15.82 33.75 15.21
N ILE A 33 16.21 33.46 13.96
CA ILE A 33 15.96 32.16 13.33
C ILE A 33 16.55 30.98 14.13
N GLY A 34 17.67 31.19 14.83
CA GLY A 34 18.28 30.19 15.72
C GLY A 34 17.39 29.85 16.93
N THR A 35 16.69 30.84 17.47
CA THR A 35 15.71 30.66 18.56
C THR A 35 14.50 29.88 18.07
N VAL A 36 13.95 30.24 16.90
CA VAL A 36 12.85 29.51 16.26
C VAL A 36 13.23 28.04 16.04
N LYS A 37 14.41 27.77 15.46
CA LYS A 37 14.95 26.41 15.29
C LYS A 37 15.04 25.66 16.61
N THR A 38 15.52 26.31 17.66
CA THR A 38 15.66 25.69 18.99
C THR A 38 14.31 25.34 19.60
N ILE A 39 13.31 26.22 19.48
CA ILE A 39 11.95 25.96 19.94
C ILE A 39 11.34 24.77 19.18
N CYS A 40 11.44 24.76 17.85
CA CYS A 40 10.90 23.68 17.01
C CYS A 40 11.60 22.34 17.28
N SER A 41 12.92 22.34 17.47
CA SER A 41 13.69 21.12 17.72
C SER A 41 13.37 20.50 19.08
N ARG A 42 13.19 21.34 20.12
CA ARG A 42 12.91 20.89 21.48
C ARG A 42 11.46 20.49 21.72
N SER A 43 10.52 20.94 20.88
CA SER A 43 9.11 20.53 21.01
C SER A 43 8.86 19.10 20.56
N GLY A 44 9.72 18.53 19.71
CA GLY A 44 9.51 17.22 19.09
C GLY A 44 8.39 17.19 18.03
N ALA A 45 7.60 18.25 17.89
CA ALA A 45 6.41 18.31 17.03
C ALA A 45 6.71 18.21 15.52
N PHE A 46 7.98 18.37 15.12
CA PHE A 46 8.45 18.26 13.74
C PHE A 46 9.42 17.08 13.55
N ARG A 47 9.46 16.16 14.51
CA ARG A 47 10.15 14.88 14.39
C ARG A 47 9.12 13.79 14.11
N ASP A 48 9.61 12.69 13.57
CA ASP A 48 8.80 11.51 13.29
C ASP A 48 8.12 11.05 14.58
N ASN A 49 6.83 10.72 14.50
CA ASN A 49 6.05 10.31 15.65
C ASN A 49 6.28 8.82 15.97
N PRO A 50 6.97 8.47 17.06
CA PRO A 50 7.29 7.07 17.36
C PRO A 50 6.06 6.25 17.72
N ALA A 51 5.04 6.84 18.35
CA ALA A 51 3.81 6.13 18.72
C ALA A 51 2.98 5.78 17.47
N HIS A 52 2.87 6.75 16.55
CA HIS A 52 2.29 6.54 15.22
C HIS A 52 3.01 5.42 14.46
N ARG A 53 4.35 5.48 14.32
CA ARG A 53 5.11 4.45 13.61
C ARG A 53 4.98 3.08 14.24
N ALA A 54 4.95 3.00 15.57
CA ALA A 54 4.76 1.74 16.27
C ALA A 54 3.38 1.12 16.00
N LEU A 55 2.33 1.94 15.94
CA LEU A 55 0.98 1.47 15.60
C LEU A 55 0.89 0.99 14.14
N PHE A 56 1.45 1.75 13.21
CA PHE A 56 1.46 1.45 11.78
C PHE A 56 2.71 0.66 11.37
N SER A 57 2.98 -0.43 12.07
CA SER A 57 4.05 -1.36 11.74
C SER A 57 3.49 -2.76 11.61
N LEU A 58 3.92 -3.48 10.57
CA LEU A 58 3.58 -4.88 10.41
C LEU A 58 4.25 -5.70 11.53
N PRO A 59 3.61 -6.78 12.02
CA PRO A 59 4.24 -7.72 12.92
C PRO A 59 5.58 -8.22 12.34
N PRO A 60 6.61 -8.45 13.17
CA PRO A 60 7.86 -9.02 12.71
C PRO A 60 7.62 -10.41 12.12
N ILE A 61 8.43 -10.78 11.12
CA ILE A 61 8.42 -12.13 10.55
C ILE A 61 8.79 -13.13 11.65
N GLN A 62 7.91 -14.10 11.89
CA GLN A 62 8.15 -15.19 12.82
C GLN A 62 8.82 -16.34 12.07
N ALA A 63 9.93 -16.86 12.60
CA ALA A 63 10.53 -18.06 12.06
C ALA A 63 9.58 -19.24 12.27
N SER A 64 9.22 -19.92 11.18
CA SER A 64 8.46 -21.16 11.27
C SER A 64 9.21 -22.17 12.15
N SER A 65 8.52 -22.72 13.15
CA SER A 65 9.05 -23.82 13.95
C SER A 65 9.08 -25.15 13.18
N ASN A 66 8.46 -25.20 12.00
CA ASN A 66 8.39 -26.40 11.17
C ASN A 66 9.59 -26.44 10.21
N THR A 67 10.46 -27.42 10.41
CA THR A 67 11.64 -27.71 9.58
C THR A 67 11.39 -28.82 8.55
N GLU A 68 10.15 -29.32 8.45
CA GLU A 68 9.78 -30.32 7.46
C GLU A 68 9.93 -29.75 6.05
N LEU A 69 10.75 -30.43 5.24
CA LEU A 69 10.88 -30.15 3.82
C LEU A 69 9.55 -30.48 3.16
N VAL A 70 8.73 -29.46 2.90
CA VAL A 70 7.53 -29.61 2.07
C VAL A 70 7.99 -29.97 0.67
N VAL A 71 7.82 -31.24 0.28
CA VAL A 71 8.06 -31.68 -1.10
C VAL A 71 7.01 -31.02 -1.97
N PRO A 72 7.40 -30.22 -2.97
CA PRO A 72 6.45 -29.65 -3.91
C PRO A 72 5.62 -30.71 -4.62
N SER A 73 4.30 -30.68 -4.41
CA SER A 73 3.38 -31.46 -5.22
C SER A 73 3.19 -30.79 -6.57
N LEU A 74 3.41 -31.53 -7.66
CA LEU A 74 3.04 -31.07 -8.99
C LEU A 74 1.50 -31.04 -9.10
N PRO A 75 0.93 -30.03 -9.78
CA PRO A 75 -0.48 -30.05 -10.12
C PRO A 75 -0.80 -31.27 -11.01
N PRO A 76 -2.02 -31.82 -10.93
CA PRO A 76 -2.44 -32.94 -11.77
C PRO A 76 -2.46 -32.53 -13.24
N GLN A 77 -2.12 -33.46 -14.13
CA GLN A 77 -2.29 -33.28 -15.57
C GLN A 77 -3.73 -33.61 -15.96
N GLU A 78 -4.39 -32.68 -16.67
CA GLU A 78 -5.80 -32.80 -17.04
C GLU A 78 -5.98 -32.54 -18.55
N ALA A 79 -6.89 -33.31 -19.17
CA ALA A 79 -7.31 -33.09 -20.56
C ALA A 79 -8.47 -32.09 -20.59
N VAL A 80 -8.15 -30.80 -20.53
CA VAL A 80 -9.13 -29.70 -20.40
C VAL A 80 -9.86 -29.44 -21.71
N THR A 81 -9.12 -29.43 -22.82
CA THR A 81 -9.59 -29.05 -24.15
C THR A 81 -9.62 -30.22 -25.13
N GLY A 82 -8.82 -31.26 -24.86
CA GLY A 82 -8.61 -32.39 -25.77
C GLY A 82 -7.57 -32.14 -26.86
N ASP A 83 -6.98 -30.94 -26.93
CA ASP A 83 -5.78 -30.64 -27.73
C ASP A 83 -4.55 -30.85 -26.84
N ASN A 84 -3.72 -31.84 -27.20
CA ASN A 84 -2.55 -32.23 -26.40
C ASN A 84 -1.54 -31.10 -26.17
N ASP A 85 -1.27 -30.27 -27.19
CA ASP A 85 -0.30 -29.18 -27.06
C ASP A 85 -0.89 -28.08 -26.18
N LEU A 86 -2.18 -27.80 -26.32
CA LEU A 86 -2.88 -26.80 -25.52
C LEU A 86 -3.02 -27.23 -24.06
N ASP A 87 -3.43 -28.47 -23.81
CA ASP A 87 -3.56 -29.04 -22.46
C ASP A 87 -2.18 -29.13 -21.78
N ALA A 88 -1.12 -29.41 -22.53
CA ALA A 88 0.25 -29.35 -22.02
C ALA A 88 0.62 -27.92 -21.58
N VAL A 89 0.34 -26.87 -22.38
CA VAL A 89 0.61 -25.49 -21.96
C VAL A 89 -0.24 -25.08 -20.76
N LEU A 90 -1.51 -25.48 -20.70
CA LEU A 90 -2.37 -25.21 -19.55
C LEU A 90 -1.78 -25.81 -18.27
N TRP A 91 -1.33 -27.06 -18.33
CA TRP A 91 -0.66 -27.70 -17.19
C TRP A 91 0.66 -27.00 -16.83
N LEU A 92 1.50 -26.64 -17.80
CA LEU A 92 2.74 -25.89 -17.54
C LEU A 92 2.46 -24.54 -16.88
N ARG A 93 1.39 -23.84 -17.27
CA ARG A 93 0.93 -22.62 -16.61
C ARG A 93 0.55 -22.89 -15.15
N SER A 94 -0.17 -23.97 -14.86
CA SER A 94 -0.46 -24.38 -13.48
C SER A 94 0.80 -24.70 -12.67
N VAL A 95 1.80 -25.34 -13.28
CA VAL A 95 3.12 -25.58 -12.66
C VAL A 95 3.82 -24.25 -12.36
N ILE A 96 3.82 -23.31 -13.30
CA ILE A 96 4.42 -21.97 -13.12
C ILE A 96 3.72 -21.22 -12.00
N GLN A 97 2.39 -21.28 -11.94
CA GLN A 97 1.56 -20.63 -10.91
C GLN A 97 1.85 -21.10 -9.48
N THR A 98 2.52 -22.24 -9.29
CA THR A 98 3.03 -22.64 -7.97
C THR A 98 4.06 -21.67 -7.40
N GLY A 99 4.67 -20.82 -8.24
CA GLY A 99 5.67 -19.81 -7.84
C GLY A 99 7.04 -20.38 -7.49
N GLN A 100 7.23 -21.69 -7.59
CA GLN A 100 8.46 -22.33 -7.14
C GLN A 100 9.54 -22.30 -8.22
N ALA A 101 10.68 -21.68 -7.92
CA ALA A 101 11.76 -21.44 -8.89
C ALA A 101 12.20 -22.70 -9.66
N ALA A 102 12.42 -23.82 -8.95
CA ALA A 102 12.86 -25.07 -9.58
C ALA A 102 11.80 -25.71 -10.49
N LEU A 103 10.51 -25.53 -10.19
CA LEU A 103 9.42 -26.03 -11.04
C LEU A 103 9.19 -25.09 -12.23
N ILE A 104 9.28 -23.78 -12.02
CA ILE A 104 9.21 -22.77 -13.09
C ILE A 104 10.30 -23.02 -14.12
N GLU A 105 11.55 -23.22 -13.71
CA GLU A 105 12.66 -23.47 -14.64
C GLU A 105 12.38 -24.70 -15.52
N LYS A 106 11.94 -25.81 -14.91
CA LYS A 106 11.56 -27.03 -15.62
C LYS A 106 10.38 -26.80 -16.56
N ALA A 107 9.37 -26.06 -16.13
CA ALA A 107 8.20 -25.75 -16.94
C ALA A 107 8.57 -24.88 -18.15
N MET A 108 9.46 -23.90 -17.96
CA MET A 108 9.95 -23.04 -19.05
C MET A 108 10.81 -23.82 -20.06
N LEU A 109 11.60 -24.80 -19.62
CA LEU A 109 12.32 -25.71 -20.53
C LEU A 109 11.35 -26.61 -21.30
N ALA A 110 10.34 -27.16 -20.63
CA ALA A 110 9.32 -28.00 -21.28
C ALA A 110 8.48 -27.21 -22.30
N ALA A 111 8.14 -25.95 -22.01
CA ALA A 111 7.42 -25.08 -22.93
C ALA A 111 8.17 -24.86 -24.25
N LYS A 112 9.52 -24.83 -24.24
CA LYS A 112 10.35 -24.70 -25.45
C LYS A 112 10.32 -25.95 -26.35
N LEU A 113 9.90 -27.10 -25.82
CA LEU A 113 9.79 -28.35 -26.58
C LEU A 113 8.47 -28.45 -27.34
N ILE A 114 7.49 -27.60 -27.01
CA ILE A 114 6.20 -27.55 -27.69
C ILE A 114 6.41 -26.92 -29.08
N LYS A 115 6.07 -27.69 -30.12
CA LYS A 115 6.31 -27.29 -31.51
C LYS A 115 5.34 -26.21 -31.98
N THR A 116 4.10 -26.26 -31.50
CA THR A 116 3.08 -25.27 -31.86
C THR A 116 3.40 -23.92 -31.19
N PRO A 117 3.46 -22.81 -31.94
CA PRO A 117 3.73 -21.50 -31.36
C PRO A 117 2.70 -21.13 -30.28
N LEU A 118 3.15 -20.57 -29.15
CA LEU A 118 2.27 -20.20 -28.02
C LEU A 118 1.15 -19.23 -28.42
N ALA A 119 1.42 -18.29 -29.33
CA ALA A 119 0.42 -17.36 -29.85
C ALA A 119 -0.68 -18.05 -30.67
N GLU A 120 -0.39 -19.21 -31.27
CA GLU A 120 -1.39 -20.02 -31.95
C GLU A 120 -2.24 -20.79 -30.94
N LEU A 121 -1.60 -21.35 -29.90
CA LEU A 121 -2.30 -22.04 -28.81
C LEU A 121 -3.23 -21.08 -28.02
N GLU A 122 -2.83 -19.82 -27.83
CA GLU A 122 -3.69 -18.79 -27.25
C GLU A 122 -4.99 -18.59 -28.06
N LYS A 123 -4.89 -18.52 -29.39
CA LYS A 123 -6.07 -18.41 -30.27
C LYS A 123 -6.94 -19.66 -30.22
N ARG A 124 -6.34 -20.85 -30.18
CA ARG A 124 -7.08 -22.11 -30.05
C ARG A 124 -7.83 -22.17 -28.72
N TYR A 125 -7.18 -21.76 -27.63
CA TYR A 125 -7.80 -21.68 -26.30
C TYR A 125 -8.96 -20.69 -26.26
N MET A 126 -8.77 -19.50 -26.83
CA MET A 126 -9.83 -18.51 -27.00
C MET A 126 -11.03 -19.08 -27.75
N ASN A 127 -10.81 -19.75 -28.89
CA ASN A 127 -11.89 -20.38 -29.66
C ASN A 127 -12.60 -21.51 -28.89
N HIS A 128 -11.85 -22.28 -28.09
CA HIS A 128 -12.42 -23.29 -27.21
C HIS A 128 -13.37 -22.66 -26.18
N LEU A 129 -12.95 -21.58 -25.51
CA LEU A 129 -13.79 -20.89 -24.53
C LEU A 129 -15.02 -20.23 -25.15
N VAL A 130 -14.88 -19.61 -26.33
CA VAL A 130 -16.01 -19.03 -27.08
C VAL A 130 -17.05 -20.09 -27.43
N SER A 131 -16.61 -21.28 -27.86
CA SER A 131 -17.54 -22.35 -28.24
C SER A 131 -18.23 -22.99 -27.04
N LYS A 132 -17.56 -23.07 -25.88
CA LYS A 132 -18.11 -23.63 -24.64
C LYS A 132 -19.01 -22.66 -23.88
N ASN A 133 -18.74 -21.36 -23.94
CA ASN A 133 -19.46 -20.31 -23.22
C ASN A 133 -19.83 -19.13 -24.15
N PRO A 134 -20.80 -19.32 -25.08
CA PRO A 134 -21.18 -18.28 -26.02
C PRO A 134 -21.74 -17.05 -25.30
N GLY A 135 -21.20 -15.87 -25.62
CA GLY A 135 -21.62 -14.58 -25.05
C GLY A 135 -20.94 -14.17 -23.74
N ASP A 136 -20.10 -15.03 -23.16
CA ASP A 136 -19.32 -14.71 -21.96
C ASP A 136 -17.96 -14.11 -22.31
N PHE A 137 -17.96 -12.80 -22.58
CA PHE A 137 -16.74 -12.05 -22.88
C PHE A 137 -15.74 -12.06 -21.73
N THR A 138 -16.17 -12.23 -20.47
CA THR A 138 -15.26 -12.23 -19.32
C THR A 138 -14.29 -13.42 -19.35
N ASN A 139 -14.76 -14.58 -19.82
CA ASN A 139 -13.92 -15.76 -20.00
C ASN A 139 -12.97 -15.63 -21.19
N ILE A 140 -13.32 -14.84 -22.20
CA ILE A 140 -12.44 -14.53 -23.34
C ILE A 140 -11.29 -13.61 -22.89
N PHE A 141 -11.57 -12.58 -22.07
CA PHE A 141 -10.53 -11.70 -21.55
C PHE A 141 -9.49 -12.45 -20.71
N LYS A 142 -9.85 -13.56 -20.05
CA LYS A 142 -8.92 -14.41 -19.29
C LYS A 142 -7.87 -15.11 -20.15
N THR A 143 -8.04 -15.17 -21.48
CA THR A 143 -7.00 -15.74 -22.36
C THR A 143 -5.92 -14.74 -22.72
N MET A 144 -6.11 -13.44 -22.49
CA MET A 144 -5.08 -12.44 -22.76
C MET A 144 -3.83 -12.71 -21.91
N GLY A 145 -2.67 -12.76 -22.55
CA GLY A 145 -1.41 -13.11 -21.89
C GLY A 145 -1.23 -14.61 -21.66
N PHE A 146 -2.00 -15.46 -22.36
CA PHE A 146 -1.81 -16.91 -22.34
C PHE A 146 -0.40 -17.30 -22.83
N ALA A 147 0.10 -16.63 -23.88
CA ALA A 147 1.45 -16.86 -24.38
C ALA A 147 2.57 -16.26 -23.50
N ASP A 148 2.26 -15.32 -22.60
CA ASP A 148 3.24 -14.68 -21.73
C ASP A 148 3.56 -15.52 -20.49
N LEU A 149 4.37 -16.56 -20.68
CA LEU A 149 4.82 -17.42 -19.59
C LEU A 149 5.86 -16.74 -18.69
N GLU A 150 6.63 -15.77 -19.19
CA GLU A 150 7.64 -15.05 -18.41
C GLU A 150 6.99 -14.06 -17.43
N GLY A 151 6.00 -13.29 -17.88
CA GLY A 151 5.19 -12.43 -17.02
C GLY A 151 4.44 -13.23 -15.97
N LEU A 152 3.89 -14.40 -16.35
CA LEU A 152 3.26 -15.33 -15.41
C LEU A 152 4.26 -15.82 -14.35
N ALA A 153 5.46 -16.22 -14.75
CA ALA A 153 6.50 -16.70 -13.84
C ALA A 153 6.94 -15.62 -12.83
N LYS A 154 7.19 -14.39 -13.30
CA LYS A 154 7.55 -13.26 -12.43
C LYS A 154 6.46 -13.00 -11.38
N SER A 155 5.21 -12.96 -11.83
CA SER A 155 4.05 -12.72 -10.96
C SER A 155 3.86 -13.86 -9.96
N ALA A 156 4.03 -15.12 -10.38
CA ALA A 156 3.89 -16.28 -9.50
C ALA A 156 4.95 -16.32 -8.40
N VAL A 157 6.20 -15.97 -8.71
CA VAL A 157 7.29 -15.87 -7.71
C VAL A 157 6.97 -14.78 -6.69
N THR A 158 6.56 -13.59 -7.15
CA THR A 158 6.18 -12.49 -6.25
C THR A 158 4.99 -12.90 -5.36
N ASN A 159 3.94 -13.48 -5.95
CA ASN A 159 2.76 -13.94 -5.21
C ASN A 159 3.12 -14.97 -4.13
N LEU A 160 3.92 -15.99 -4.47
CA LEU A 160 4.36 -16.98 -3.48
C LEU A 160 5.19 -16.33 -2.37
N SER A 161 6.09 -15.40 -2.70
CA SER A 161 6.86 -14.65 -1.71
C SER A 161 5.95 -13.86 -0.77
N THR A 162 4.94 -13.17 -1.30
CA THR A 162 3.96 -12.41 -0.52
C THR A 162 3.11 -13.32 0.36
N GLN A 163 2.66 -14.47 -0.15
CA GLN A 163 1.91 -15.47 0.64
C GLN A 163 2.74 -16.01 1.80
N ASN A 164 4.01 -16.34 1.55
CA ASN A 164 4.94 -16.79 2.58
C ASN A 164 5.18 -15.70 3.63
N GLU A 165 5.36 -14.45 3.21
CA GLU A 165 5.52 -13.32 4.13
C GLU A 165 4.25 -13.10 4.97
N ALA A 166 3.08 -13.14 4.35
CA ALA A 166 1.79 -12.99 5.04
C ALA A 166 1.62 -14.05 6.13
N THR A 167 1.88 -15.31 5.77
CA THR A 167 1.84 -16.44 6.70
C THR A 167 2.87 -16.28 7.82
N ALA A 168 4.11 -15.87 7.50
CA ALA A 168 5.16 -15.75 8.50
C ALA A 168 4.96 -14.57 9.46
N ARG A 169 4.29 -13.49 9.03
CA ARG A 169 3.99 -12.34 9.89
C ARG A 169 2.75 -12.58 10.77
N PHE A 170 1.71 -13.16 10.20
CA PHE A 170 0.38 -13.17 10.83
C PHE A 170 -0.13 -14.57 11.19
N GLY A 171 0.35 -15.63 10.53
CA GLY A 171 -0.21 -16.97 10.65
C GLY A 171 -1.73 -16.96 10.45
N ASP A 172 -2.45 -17.62 11.35
CA ASP A 172 -3.91 -17.71 11.33
C ASP A 172 -4.61 -16.35 11.57
N ALA A 173 -3.90 -15.36 12.12
CA ALA A 173 -4.46 -14.05 12.44
C ALA A 173 -4.43 -13.07 11.24
N LEU A 174 -4.07 -13.52 10.03
CA LEU A 174 -3.92 -12.66 8.85
C LEU A 174 -5.16 -11.80 8.54
N PHE A 175 -6.34 -12.40 8.70
CA PHE A 175 -7.61 -11.74 8.41
C PHE A 175 -8.29 -11.14 9.65
N ALA A 176 -7.65 -11.23 10.82
CA ALA A 176 -8.12 -10.54 12.02
C ALA A 176 -7.75 -9.05 11.95
N ASP A 177 -8.54 -8.21 12.60
CA ASP A 177 -8.26 -6.78 12.71
C ASP A 177 -6.92 -6.55 13.41
N THR A 178 -6.07 -5.77 12.77
CA THR A 178 -4.82 -5.30 13.36
C THR A 178 -5.07 -4.21 14.39
N PRO A 179 -4.11 -3.91 15.29
CA PRO A 179 -4.24 -2.78 16.21
C PRO A 179 -4.49 -1.43 15.49
N ALA A 180 -3.94 -1.24 14.29
CA ALA A 180 -4.15 -0.05 13.49
C ALA A 180 -5.60 0.04 12.95
N GLU A 181 -6.17 -1.08 12.50
CA GLU A 181 -7.57 -1.15 12.05
C GLU A 181 -8.52 -0.94 13.23
N GLN A 182 -8.26 -1.59 14.36
CA GLN A 182 -9.03 -1.41 15.58
C GLN A 182 -9.02 0.05 16.04
N PHE A 183 -7.86 0.72 15.98
CA PHE A 183 -7.77 2.16 16.20
C PHE A 183 -8.69 2.96 15.27
N CYS A 184 -8.76 2.62 13.97
CA CYS A 184 -9.61 3.33 13.02
C CYS A 184 -11.10 3.11 13.33
N ILE A 185 -11.50 1.87 13.63
CA ILE A 185 -12.86 1.50 14.03
C ILE A 185 -13.29 2.29 15.27
N GLU A 186 -12.46 2.31 16.31
CA GLU A 186 -12.71 3.07 17.53
C GLU A 186 -12.69 4.59 17.28
N ALA A 187 -11.80 5.06 16.40
CA ALA A 187 -11.67 6.47 16.09
C ALA A 187 -12.93 7.04 15.45
N LEU A 188 -13.51 6.28 14.53
CA LEU A 188 -14.69 6.66 13.75
C LEU A 188 -16.00 6.15 14.34
N SER A 189 -15.96 5.46 15.48
CA SER A 189 -17.15 5.02 16.20
C SER A 189 -18.20 6.14 16.34
N GLY A 190 -19.44 5.79 15.97
CA GLY A 190 -20.59 6.69 15.93
C GLY A 190 -20.71 7.55 14.67
N LEU A 191 -19.79 7.44 13.70
CA LEU A 191 -20.01 7.98 12.36
C LEU A 191 -20.70 6.92 11.50
N ASN A 192 -21.72 7.35 10.75
CA ASN A 192 -22.36 6.49 9.77
C ASN A 192 -21.62 6.59 8.44
N CYS A 193 -21.28 5.45 7.84
CA CYS A 193 -20.84 5.44 6.45
C CYS A 193 -22.06 5.69 5.55
N GLY A 194 -21.87 6.48 4.50
CA GLY A 194 -22.93 6.83 3.55
C GLY A 194 -23.40 5.62 2.74
N LYS A 195 -24.31 5.88 1.80
CA LYS A 195 -24.83 4.83 0.89
C LYS A 195 -23.76 4.21 -0.01
N THR A 196 -22.64 4.92 -0.20
CA THR A 196 -21.48 4.50 -1.01
C THR A 196 -20.38 3.83 -0.18
N LEU A 197 -20.64 3.49 1.09
CA LEU A 197 -19.62 3.02 2.05
C LEU A 197 -18.53 4.06 2.37
N GLU A 198 -18.74 5.32 2.01
CA GLU A 198 -17.80 6.42 2.26
C GLU A 198 -18.22 7.24 3.48
N PHE A 199 -17.25 7.66 4.29
CA PHE A 199 -17.48 8.58 5.38
C PHE A 199 -17.35 10.04 4.93
N ASP A 200 -18.03 10.94 5.62
CA ASP A 200 -17.82 12.39 5.45
C ASP A 200 -16.38 12.75 5.87
N GLU A 201 -15.59 13.23 4.90
CA GLU A 201 -14.17 13.52 5.10
C GLU A 201 -13.90 14.53 6.21
N LYS A 202 -14.74 15.56 6.35
CA LYS A 202 -14.54 16.60 7.36
C LYS A 202 -14.74 16.03 8.77
N LYS A 203 -15.72 15.13 8.94
CA LYS A 203 -15.95 14.43 10.21
C LYS A 203 -14.84 13.43 10.52
N VAL A 204 -14.37 12.69 9.52
CA VAL A 204 -13.22 11.77 9.64
C VAL A 204 -11.99 12.54 10.09
N ASP A 205 -11.66 13.62 9.38
CA ASP A 205 -10.53 14.49 9.69
C ASP A 205 -10.61 15.01 11.13
N ALA A 206 -11.78 15.46 11.58
CA ALA A 206 -11.97 15.95 12.94
C ALA A 206 -11.74 14.85 14.00
N LYS A 207 -12.24 13.63 13.76
CA LYS A 207 -12.05 12.48 14.66
C LYS A 207 -10.58 12.07 14.78
N PHE A 208 -9.84 12.03 13.68
CA PHE A 208 -8.41 11.70 13.73
C PHE A 208 -7.56 12.82 14.31
N LYS A 209 -7.84 14.09 13.97
CA LYS A 209 -7.14 15.24 14.56
C LYS A 209 -7.36 15.38 16.07
N ALA A 210 -8.45 14.84 16.61
CA ALA A 210 -8.71 14.76 18.05
C ALA A 210 -7.80 13.77 18.80
N ARG A 211 -6.92 13.05 18.09
CA ARG A 211 -5.96 12.07 18.63
C ARG A 211 -4.52 12.46 18.26
N PRO A 212 -4.02 13.60 18.78
CA PRO A 212 -2.74 14.18 18.38
C PRO A 212 -1.54 13.25 18.61
N GLU A 213 -1.65 12.31 19.55
CA GLU A 213 -0.64 11.31 19.87
C GLU A 213 -0.40 10.29 18.74
N LEU A 214 -1.39 10.07 17.86
CA LEU A 214 -1.32 9.17 16.70
C LEU A 214 -1.40 9.90 15.36
N MET A 215 -1.17 11.22 15.36
CA MET A 215 -1.06 11.99 14.13
C MET A 215 0.31 11.77 13.46
N PRO A 216 0.39 11.64 12.12
CA PRO A 216 1.65 11.80 11.43
C PRO A 216 2.15 13.23 11.64
N ASN A 217 3.41 13.39 12.05
CA ASN A 217 4.00 14.71 12.26
C ASN A 217 4.73 15.22 11.01
N THR A 218 5.05 14.31 10.09
CA THR A 218 6.01 14.52 9.01
C THR A 218 5.52 13.83 7.74
N LEU A 219 5.98 14.29 6.58
CA LEU A 219 5.66 13.60 5.33
C LEU A 219 6.21 12.16 5.33
N SER A 220 7.35 11.94 5.97
CA SER A 220 7.88 10.59 6.17
C SER A 220 6.96 9.70 7.02
N ASP A 221 6.27 10.24 8.02
CA ASP A 221 5.27 9.48 8.80
C ASP A 221 4.05 9.15 7.94
N CYS A 222 3.59 10.08 7.09
CA CYS A 222 2.50 9.79 6.15
C CYS A 222 2.88 8.64 5.20
N LEU A 223 4.06 8.70 4.58
CA LEU A 223 4.52 7.64 3.68
C LEU A 223 4.71 6.30 4.40
N HIS A 224 5.16 6.33 5.67
CA HIS A 224 5.28 5.13 6.50
C HIS A 224 3.91 4.46 6.71
N GLU A 225 2.87 5.24 7.03
CA GLU A 225 1.52 4.71 7.22
C GLU A 225 0.86 4.26 5.90
N LEU A 226 1.03 5.00 4.80
CA LEU A 226 0.52 4.59 3.48
C LEU A 226 1.17 3.29 3.00
N ALA A 227 2.49 3.14 3.23
CA ALA A 227 3.20 1.89 2.93
C ALA A 227 2.69 0.72 3.78
N TYR A 228 2.34 0.96 5.05
CA TYR A 228 1.72 -0.03 5.91
C TYR A 228 0.37 -0.52 5.36
N TRP A 229 -0.53 0.39 4.98
CA TRP A 229 -1.85 0.04 4.44
C TRP A 229 -1.74 -0.74 3.13
N ARG A 230 -0.87 -0.27 2.22
CA ARG A 230 -0.58 -0.96 0.95
C ARG A 230 -0.03 -2.36 1.19
N ALA A 231 0.94 -2.51 2.11
CA ALA A 231 1.53 -3.81 2.40
C ALA A 231 0.49 -4.77 3.03
N LEU A 232 -0.31 -4.30 3.99
CA LEU A 232 -1.38 -5.12 4.59
C LEU A 232 -2.37 -5.62 3.54
N TYR A 233 -2.81 -4.74 2.65
CA TYR A 233 -3.71 -5.09 1.54
C TYR A 233 -3.10 -6.19 0.66
N TRP A 234 -1.87 -6.01 0.18
CA TRP A 234 -1.23 -7.00 -0.71
C TRP A 234 -0.96 -8.34 -0.02
N LEU A 235 -0.60 -8.32 1.27
CA LEU A 235 -0.42 -9.54 2.05
C LEU A 235 -1.74 -10.33 2.15
N ARG A 236 -2.86 -9.68 2.47
CA ARG A 236 -4.18 -10.34 2.54
C ARG A 236 -4.69 -10.77 1.15
N ASN A 237 -4.62 -9.90 0.16
CA ASN A 237 -5.08 -10.18 -1.20
C ASN A 237 -4.34 -11.38 -1.82
N SER A 238 -3.06 -11.58 -1.47
CA SER A 238 -2.28 -12.75 -1.92
C SER A 238 -2.89 -14.11 -1.51
N LEU A 239 -3.70 -14.13 -0.44
CA LEU A 239 -4.37 -15.32 0.10
C LEU A 239 -5.90 -15.22 -0.02
N GLY A 240 -6.40 -14.41 -0.96
CA GLY A 240 -7.84 -14.26 -1.22
C GLY A 240 -8.59 -13.37 -0.23
N GLY A 241 -7.86 -12.55 0.53
CA GLY A 241 -8.46 -11.50 1.35
C GLY A 241 -9.22 -10.47 0.51
N VAL A 242 -10.21 -9.86 1.14
CA VAL A 242 -10.98 -8.74 0.58
C VAL A 242 -10.41 -7.41 1.07
N ASP A 243 -10.98 -6.31 0.58
CA ASP A 243 -10.62 -4.95 0.98
C ASP A 243 -10.61 -4.76 2.51
N ASN A 244 -9.76 -3.86 2.98
CA ASN A 244 -9.70 -3.49 4.40
C ASN A 244 -11.03 -2.90 4.89
N ALA A 245 -11.23 -2.87 6.20
CA ALA A 245 -12.39 -2.22 6.81
C ALA A 245 -12.59 -0.78 6.28
N PRO A 246 -13.83 -0.31 6.05
CA PRO A 246 -14.09 1.05 5.56
C PRO A 246 -13.40 2.14 6.37
N GLU A 247 -13.26 1.95 7.69
CA GLU A 247 -12.57 2.86 8.60
C GLU A 247 -11.07 2.95 8.33
N ALA A 248 -10.43 1.84 7.95
CA ALA A 248 -9.04 1.82 7.52
C ALA A 248 -8.85 2.53 6.17
N GLY A 249 -9.78 2.32 5.22
CA GLY A 249 -9.82 3.08 3.97
C GLY A 249 -9.96 4.59 4.21
N ALA A 250 -10.85 4.99 5.12
CA ALA A 250 -11.01 6.39 5.52
C ALA A 250 -9.73 6.98 6.16
N ARG A 251 -8.96 6.15 6.88
CA ARG A 251 -7.66 6.55 7.43
C ARG A 251 -6.59 6.71 6.35
N ASP A 252 -6.51 5.81 5.37
CA ASP A 252 -5.61 5.94 4.22
C ASP A 252 -5.84 7.29 3.51
N SER A 253 -7.09 7.59 3.15
CA SER A 253 -7.45 8.86 2.50
C SER A 253 -7.13 10.07 3.38
N PHE A 254 -7.36 9.98 4.70
CA PHE A 254 -6.98 11.03 5.64
C PHE A 254 -5.46 11.31 5.62
N VAL A 255 -4.64 10.26 5.62
CA VAL A 255 -3.17 10.37 5.61
C VAL A 255 -2.67 10.89 4.27
N PHE A 256 -3.30 10.47 3.17
CA PHE A 256 -3.03 11.02 1.85
C PHE A 256 -3.28 12.54 1.82
N ARG A 257 -4.42 13.01 2.36
CA ARG A 257 -4.69 14.45 2.53
C ARG A 257 -3.69 15.15 3.46
N CYS A 258 -3.12 14.45 4.43
CA CYS A 258 -2.06 15.01 5.28
C CYS A 258 -0.79 15.35 4.47
N LEU A 259 -0.52 14.71 3.33
CA LEU A 259 0.59 15.07 2.45
C LEU A 259 0.45 16.49 1.88
N ALA A 260 -0.77 17.00 1.72
CA ALA A 260 -1.03 18.37 1.30
C ALA A 260 -0.95 19.41 2.44
N ARG A 261 -1.01 18.95 3.70
CA ARG A 261 -1.18 19.82 4.88
C ARG A 261 0.07 19.90 5.74
N ILE A 262 0.87 18.84 5.75
CA ILE A 262 2.12 18.78 6.51
C ILE A 262 3.23 19.32 5.61
N ARG A 263 3.85 20.42 6.04
CA ARG A 263 4.94 21.03 5.27
C ARG A 263 6.18 20.14 5.31
N ALA A 264 6.79 19.91 4.14
CA ALA A 264 8.06 19.20 4.03
C ALA A 264 9.14 19.84 4.91
N ARG A 265 9.90 19.01 5.64
CA ARG A 265 10.99 19.49 6.50
C ARG A 265 12.28 19.72 5.72
N ALA A 266 12.47 18.92 4.68
CA ALA A 266 13.62 18.92 3.80
C ALA A 266 13.21 18.57 2.37
N LYS A 267 14.08 18.88 1.41
CA LYS A 267 13.87 18.57 -0.01
C LYS A 267 13.68 17.07 -0.25
N ASP A 268 14.40 16.23 0.49
CA ASP A 268 14.35 14.78 0.31
C ASP A 268 12.97 14.20 0.67
N GLU A 269 12.28 14.76 1.67
CA GLU A 269 10.89 14.37 1.96
C GLU A 269 9.96 14.72 0.82
N ALA A 270 10.12 15.91 0.22
CA ALA A 270 9.29 16.31 -0.90
C ALA A 270 9.53 15.41 -2.13
N ILE A 271 10.79 15.06 -2.42
CA ILE A 271 11.13 14.13 -3.50
C ILE A 271 10.53 12.75 -3.23
N ALA A 272 10.56 12.27 -1.98
CA ALA A 272 9.99 10.98 -1.61
C ALA A 272 8.48 10.93 -1.85
N VAL A 273 7.74 11.99 -1.49
CA VAL A 273 6.30 12.08 -1.76
C VAL A 273 6.03 12.14 -3.26
N PHE A 274 6.79 12.93 -4.02
CA PHE A 274 6.63 12.98 -5.48
C PHE A 274 6.83 11.62 -6.14
N ARG A 275 7.86 10.87 -5.73
CA ARG A 275 8.09 9.50 -6.24
C ARG A 275 6.95 8.57 -5.86
N TYR A 276 6.47 8.64 -4.62
CA TYR A 276 5.30 7.87 -4.19
C TYR A 276 4.09 8.12 -5.10
N LEU A 277 3.76 9.39 -5.42
CA LEU A 277 2.63 9.69 -6.29
C LEU A 277 2.76 9.08 -7.70
N VAL A 278 3.97 9.02 -8.24
CA VAL A 278 4.25 8.42 -9.55
C VAL A 278 4.21 6.89 -9.47
N ASP A 279 4.92 6.31 -8.51
CA ASP A 279 5.10 4.86 -8.38
C ASP A 279 3.79 4.13 -7.99
N ASP A 280 2.92 4.80 -7.23
CA ASP A 280 1.61 4.28 -6.81
C ASP A 280 0.46 4.75 -7.75
N GLU A 281 0.79 5.39 -8.89
CA GLU A 281 -0.15 5.86 -9.92
C GLU A 281 -1.24 6.82 -9.40
N ARG A 282 -0.95 7.61 -8.35
CA ARG A 282 -1.90 8.53 -7.70
C ARG A 282 -1.89 9.94 -8.29
N MET A 283 -1.39 10.10 -9.50
CA MET A 283 -1.25 11.42 -10.14
C MET A 283 -2.62 12.06 -10.46
N ASP A 284 -3.65 11.24 -10.64
CA ASP A 284 -5.02 11.67 -10.96
C ASP A 284 -5.94 11.75 -9.73
N ASP A 285 -5.43 11.46 -8.53
CA ASP A 285 -6.21 11.55 -7.28
C ASP A 285 -6.58 13.02 -6.98
N THR A 286 -7.76 13.23 -6.40
CA THR A 286 -8.36 14.57 -6.20
C THR A 286 -7.48 15.51 -5.37
N ASP A 287 -6.73 14.98 -4.39
CA ASP A 287 -5.87 15.79 -3.51
C ASP A 287 -4.47 16.06 -4.09
N THR A 288 -4.11 15.43 -5.22
CA THR A 288 -2.72 15.46 -5.75
C THR A 288 -2.24 16.86 -6.09
N GLU A 289 -3.10 17.71 -6.67
CA GLU A 289 -2.74 19.10 -6.94
C GLU A 289 -2.31 19.84 -5.66
N ALA A 290 -3.10 19.71 -4.58
CA ALA A 290 -2.80 20.34 -3.30
C ALA A 290 -1.52 19.77 -2.67
N ILE A 291 -1.25 18.47 -2.85
CA ILE A 291 0.01 17.85 -2.42
C ILE A 291 1.18 18.50 -3.18
N LEU A 292 1.13 18.56 -4.51
CA LEU A 292 2.20 19.13 -5.34
C LEU A 292 2.50 20.59 -4.98
N LEU A 293 1.47 21.40 -4.74
CA LEU A 293 1.61 22.78 -4.28
C LEU A 293 2.34 22.87 -2.93
N ASN A 294 1.97 22.01 -1.97
CA ASN A 294 2.65 21.95 -0.68
C ASN A 294 4.12 21.53 -0.83
N LEU A 295 4.44 20.58 -1.72
CA LEU A 295 5.82 20.10 -1.93
C LEU A 295 6.77 21.19 -2.44
N ILE A 296 6.28 22.12 -3.26
CA ILE A 296 7.08 23.26 -3.76
C ILE A 296 7.10 24.45 -2.78
N GLY A 297 6.47 24.32 -1.62
CA GLY A 297 6.44 25.34 -0.58
C GLY A 297 5.37 26.41 -0.76
N HIS A 298 4.40 26.19 -1.65
CA HIS A 298 3.19 26.99 -1.74
C HIS A 298 2.18 26.47 -0.70
N ALA A 299 1.67 27.36 0.15
CA ALA A 299 0.48 27.02 0.93
C ALA A 299 -0.73 27.07 -0.01
N SER A 300 -1.46 25.96 -0.13
CA SER A 300 -2.82 25.98 -0.68
C SER A 300 -3.67 26.87 0.23
N ALA A 301 -4.33 27.86 -0.36
CA ALA A 301 -5.19 28.83 0.34
C ALA A 301 -6.43 28.17 0.94
#